data_AF-A0A3A9GJ58-F1
#
_entry.id   AF-A0A3A9GJ58-F1
#
_cell.length_a   1.000
_cell.length_b   1.000
_cell.length_c   1.000
_cell.angle_alpha   90.00
_cell.angle_beta   90.00
_cell.angle_gamma   90.00
#
_symmetry.space_group_name_H-M   'P 1'
#
loop_
_entity.id
_entity.type
_entity.pdbx_description
1 polymer ?
#
loop_
_entity_poly.entity_id
_entity_poly.type
_entity_poly.pdbx_seq_one_letter_code
_entity_poly.pdbx_strand_id
1 'polypeptide(L)'
;MIKKSKARKPIAREITYLKYGFVITKTENHYCPRCNHALNAGPNYQPKYCDQCGQKINFAGIIWKEDKELGFAKRGEDYESVKN
;
A
#
# COMPACT_ATOMS: atom_id res chain seq x y z
N MET A 1 13.42 18.11 -13.91
CA MET A 1 12.30 17.19 -14.23
C MET A 1 12.72 15.75 -14.06
N ILE A 2 11.87 14.89 -13.48
CA ILE A 2 12.16 13.45 -13.30
C ILE A 2 12.00 12.72 -14.65
N LYS A 3 13.08 12.11 -15.18
CA LYS A 3 13.03 11.32 -16.43
C LYS A 3 12.30 9.98 -16.22
N LYS A 4 11.26 9.69 -17.01
CA LYS A 4 10.44 8.46 -16.93
C LYS A 4 11.23 7.18 -17.22
N SER A 5 12.19 7.24 -18.14
CA SER A 5 12.99 6.09 -18.60
C SER A 5 14.06 5.62 -17.60
N LYS A 6 14.50 6.51 -16.69
CA LYS A 6 15.48 6.16 -15.65
C LYS A 6 14.77 5.39 -14.54
N ALA A 7 15.15 4.14 -14.31
CA ALA A 7 14.61 3.34 -13.21
C ALA A 7 14.92 3.99 -11.86
N ARG A 8 13.91 4.07 -10.98
CA ARG A 8 14.04 4.69 -9.65
C ARG A 8 13.47 3.78 -8.58
N LYS A 9 14.05 3.87 -7.38
CA LYS A 9 13.49 3.21 -6.21
C LYS A 9 12.14 3.84 -5.86
N PRO A 10 11.13 3.02 -5.52
CA PRO A 10 9.86 3.51 -4.99
C PRO A 10 10.06 4.17 -3.63
N ILE A 11 9.07 4.96 -3.22
CA ILE A 11 9.01 5.59 -1.90
C ILE A 11 8.23 4.65 -0.98
N ALA A 12 8.89 4.11 0.04
CA ALA A 12 8.22 3.32 1.08
C ALA A 12 7.51 4.25 2.08
N ARG A 13 6.27 3.92 2.46
CA ARG A 13 5.54 4.58 3.55
C ARG A 13 4.76 3.55 4.34
N GLU A 14 4.74 3.75 5.64
CA GLU A 14 3.85 3.00 6.52
C GLU A 14 2.43 3.55 6.38
N ILE A 15 1.47 2.65 6.22
CA ILE A 15 0.05 2.97 6.23
C ILE A 15 -0.66 2.04 7.21
N THR A 16 -1.81 2.50 7.70
CA THR A 16 -2.72 1.69 8.51
C THR A 16 -4.01 1.50 7.73
N TYR A 17 -4.52 0.28 7.68
CA TYR A 17 -5.79 -0.05 7.05
C TYR A 17 -6.58 -1.07 7.87
N LEU A 18 -7.86 -1.23 7.55
CA LEU A 18 -8.72 -2.25 8.16
C LEU A 18 -8.72 -3.51 7.31
N LYS A 19 -7.93 -4.50 7.71
CA LYS A 19 -7.97 -5.84 7.13
C LYS A 19 -9.28 -6.51 7.56
N TYR A 20 -9.98 -7.11 6.59
CA TYR A 20 -11.33 -7.69 6.77
C TYR A 20 -12.40 -6.70 7.26
N GLY A 21 -12.13 -5.39 7.22
CA GLY A 21 -13.04 -4.36 7.71
C GLY A 21 -13.02 -4.14 9.24
N PHE A 22 -12.20 -4.86 10.01
CA PHE A 22 -12.17 -4.71 11.47
C PHE A 22 -10.80 -4.94 12.14
N VAL A 23 -9.80 -5.49 11.45
CA VAL A 23 -8.45 -5.69 12.02
C VAL A 23 -7.56 -4.51 11.61
N ILE A 24 -7.15 -3.69 12.59
CA ILE A 24 -6.24 -2.57 12.37
C ILE A 24 -4.87 -3.14 12.02
N THR A 25 -4.46 -2.98 10.77
CA THR A 25 -3.23 -3.55 10.23
C THR A 25 -2.31 -2.44 9.76
N LYS A 26 -1.08 -2.44 10.25
CA LYS A 26 0.01 -1.57 9.77
C LYS A 26 0.80 -2.33 8.71
N THR A 27 1.01 -1.71 7.56
CA THR A 27 1.76 -2.29 6.44
C THR A 27 2.66 -1.23 5.80
N GLU A 28 3.68 -1.67 5.08
CA GLU A 28 4.56 -0.80 4.29
C GLU A 28 4.13 -0.85 2.82
N ASN A 29 3.64 0.29 2.30
CA ASN A 29 3.26 0.42 0.90
C ASN A 29 4.30 1.23 0.11
N HIS A 30 4.38 0.95 -1.18
CA HIS A 30 5.37 1.53 -2.09
C HIS A 30 4.71 2.45 -3.12
N TYR A 31 5.24 3.66 -3.27
CA TYR A 31 4.67 4.71 -4.10
C TYR A 31 5.62 5.11 -5.23
N CYS A 32 5.04 5.54 -6.36
CA CYS A 32 5.77 6.04 -7.50
C CYS A 32 6.55 7.31 -7.11
N PRO A 33 7.88 7.38 -7.36
CA PRO A 33 8.69 8.54 -7.01
C PRO A 33 8.41 9.78 -7.87
N ARG A 34 7.58 9.65 -8.92
CA ARG A 34 7.21 10.74 -9.83
C ARG A 34 5.82 11.29 -9.55
N CYS A 35 4.80 10.43 -9.54
CA CYS A 35 3.41 10.86 -9.39
C CYS A 35 2.80 10.51 -8.02
N ASN A 36 3.55 9.85 -7.14
CA ASN A 36 3.11 9.46 -5.81
C ASN A 36 1.91 8.49 -5.78
N HIS A 37 1.57 7.85 -6.90
CA HIS A 37 0.56 6.80 -6.94
C HIS A 37 1.05 5.52 -6.26
N ALA A 38 0.16 4.79 -5.60
CA ALA A 38 0.46 3.49 -5.00
C ALA A 38 0.83 2.48 -6.10
N LEU A 39 1.92 1.74 -5.92
CA LEU A 39 2.38 0.77 -6.91
C LEU A 39 1.76 -0.62 -6.68
N ASN A 40 1.06 -0.82 -5.56
CA ASN A 40 0.47 -2.10 -5.14
C ASN A 40 1.47 -3.26 -5.28
N ALA A 41 2.72 -2.99 -4.93
CA ALA A 41 3.82 -3.93 -5.05
C ALA A 41 3.97 -4.74 -3.77
N GLY A 42 4.44 -5.98 -3.90
CA GLY A 42 4.69 -6.91 -2.81
C GLY A 42 5.85 -7.86 -3.14
N PRO A 43 6.23 -8.75 -2.22
CA PRO A 43 7.29 -9.73 -2.45
C PRO A 43 7.02 -10.59 -3.70
N ASN A 44 5.74 -10.90 -3.95
CA ASN A 44 5.29 -11.73 -5.08
C ASN A 44 4.98 -10.93 -6.35
N TYR A 45 4.99 -9.59 -6.30
CA TYR A 45 4.65 -8.76 -7.44
C TYR A 45 5.40 -7.42 -7.41
N GLN A 46 6.31 -7.22 -8.37
CA GLN A 46 7.17 -6.05 -8.45
C GLN A 46 7.04 -5.40 -9.83
N PRO A 47 6.19 -4.37 -10.01
CA PRO A 47 5.95 -3.78 -11.31
C PRO A 47 7.19 -3.05 -11.84
N LYS A 48 7.54 -3.27 -13.11
CA LYS A 48 8.67 -2.58 -13.76
C LYS A 48 8.38 -1.11 -14.06
N TYR A 49 7.10 -0.73 -14.13
CA TYR A 49 6.64 0.61 -14.47
C TYR A 49 5.44 1.00 -13.60
N CYS A 50 5.32 2.29 -13.28
CA CYS A 50 4.09 2.84 -12.73
C CYS A 50 3.00 2.86 -13.80
N ASP A 51 1.87 2.26 -13.46
CA ASP A 51 0.63 2.19 -14.25
C ASP A 51 0.03 3.57 -14.57
N GLN A 52 0.14 4.55 -13.67
CA GLN A 52 -0.44 5.88 -13.88
C GLN A 52 0.40 6.81 -14.75
N CYS A 53 1.74 6.78 -14.62
CA CYS A 53 2.59 7.79 -15.28
C CYS A 53 3.70 7.22 -16.17
N GLY A 54 3.88 5.90 -16.20
CA GLY A 54 4.90 5.20 -16.99
C GLY A 54 6.33 5.33 -16.45
N GLN A 55 6.52 5.81 -15.21
CA GLN A 55 7.85 5.88 -14.59
C GLN A 55 8.41 4.47 -14.39
N LYS A 56 9.62 4.21 -14.90
CA LYS A 56 10.34 2.95 -14.65
C LYS A 56 10.71 2.82 -13.16
N ILE A 57 10.40 1.69 -12.55
CA ILE A 57 10.61 1.40 -11.12
C ILE A 57 11.66 0.29 -10.98
N ASN A 58 12.43 0.37 -9.89
CA ASN A 58 13.36 -0.67 -9.49
C ASN A 58 13.17 -1.02 -8.01
N PHE A 59 12.83 -2.27 -7.73
CA PHE A 59 12.65 -2.80 -6.37
C PHE A 59 13.90 -3.50 -5.81
N ALA A 60 15.02 -3.49 -6.53
CA ALA A 60 16.24 -4.15 -6.08
C ALA A 60 16.71 -3.64 -4.70
N GLY A 61 16.91 -4.60 -3.78
CA GLY A 61 17.34 -4.35 -2.41
C GLY A 61 16.25 -3.88 -1.45
N ILE A 62 14.97 -3.96 -1.84
CA ILE A 62 13.85 -3.71 -0.92
C ILE A 62 13.63 -4.96 -0.05
N ILE A 63 13.53 -4.73 1.26
CA ILE A 63 13.19 -5.74 2.26
C ILE A 63 11.70 -5.61 2.53
N TRP A 64 10.93 -6.63 2.17
CA TRP A 64 9.49 -6.65 2.40
C TRP A 64 9.21 -7.00 3.86
N LYS A 65 8.56 -6.07 4.57
CA LYS A 65 8.13 -6.29 5.95
C LYS A 65 6.76 -6.94 5.98
N GLU A 66 6.55 -7.81 6.96
CA GLU A 66 5.24 -8.38 7.21
C GLU A 66 4.26 -7.33 7.76
N ASP A 67 2.99 -7.54 7.46
CA ASP A 67 1.90 -6.78 8.04
C ASP A 67 1.89 -6.98 9.56
N LYS A 68 1.80 -5.88 10.31
CA LYS A 68 1.69 -5.90 11.77
C LYS A 68 0.25 -5.63 12.18
N GLU A 69 -0.37 -6.60 12.84
CA GLU A 69 -1.63 -6.39 13.53
C GLU A 69 -1.43 -5.45 14.74
N LEU A 70 -2.25 -4.41 14.81
CA LEU A 70 -2.26 -3.45 15.92
C LEU A 70 -3.45 -3.65 16.87
N GLY A 71 -4.42 -4.47 16.48
CA GLY A 71 -5.63 -4.79 17.25
C GLY A 71 -6.89 -4.73 16.40
N PHE A 72 -8.05 -4.67 17.06
CA PHE A 72 -9.36 -4.66 16.42
C PHE A 72 -10.03 -3.28 16.54
N ALA A 73 -10.68 -2.83 15.47
CA ALA A 73 -11.55 -1.66 15.51
C ALA A 73 -12.76 -1.96 16.42
N LYS A 74 -13.13 -1.00 17.27
CA LYS A 74 -14.36 -1.10 18.06
C LYS A 74 -15.55 -1.11 17.10
N ARG A 75 -16.46 -2.08 17.22
CA ARG A 75 -17.78 -2.00 16.58
C ARG A 75 -18.51 -0.80 17.19
N GLY A 76 -18.94 0.15 16.38
CA GLY A 76 -19.98 1.08 16.79
C GLY A 76 -21.25 0.28 17.04
N GLU A 77 -21.93 0.51 18.17
CA GLU A 77 -23.19 -0.14 18.55
C GLU A 77 -24.41 0.39 17.77
N ASP A 78 -24.21 0.88 16.55
CA ASP A 78 -25.27 1.49 15.75
C ASP A 78 -25.73 0.51 14.67
N TYR A 79 -26.46 -0.54 15.08
CA TYR A 79 -27.25 -1.33 14.16
C TYR A 79 -28.70 -0.82 14.15
N GLU A 80 -29.24 -0.53 12.97
CA GLU A 80 -30.68 -0.33 12.84
C GLU A 80 -31.39 -1.65 13.20
N SER A 81 -32.32 -1.58 14.15
CA SER A 81 -33.11 -2.75 14.52
C SER A 81 -33.95 -3.21 13.34
N VAL A 82 -33.71 -4.42 12.85
CA VAL A 82 -34.59 -5.05 11.86
C VAL A 82 -35.90 -5.36 12.58
N LYS A 83 -36.97 -4.62 12.24
CA LYS A 83 -38.33 -4.92 12.70
C LYS A 83 -38.83 -6.15 11.93
N ASN A 84 -39.08 -7.25 12.63
CA ASN A 84 -39.93 -8.34 12.14
C ASN A 84 -41.40 -7.95 12.26
#